data_AF-A0A843H3M5-F1
#
_entry.id   AF-A0A843H3M5-F1
#
_cell.length_a   1.000
_cell.length_b   1.000
_cell.length_c   1.000
_cell.angle_alpha   90.00
_cell.angle_beta   90.00
_cell.angle_gamma   90.00
#
_symmetry.space_group_name_H-M   'P 1'
#
loop_
_entity.id
_entity.type
_entity.pdbx_description
1 polymer ?
#
loop_
_entity_poly.entity_id
_entity_poly.type
_entity_poly.pdbx_seq_one_letter_code
_entity_poly.pdbx_strand_id
1 'polypeptide(L)' 'MNEKDKRGAETIIDYCNRINDYLNRFDDDKEIYMSDSLYKDACALVIIQMGEFAIDFQMNFLRNMMELNGVS' A
#
# COMPACT_ATOMS: atom_id res chain seq x y z
N MET A 1 20.23 -2.13 1.66
CA MET A 1 18.83 -2.49 1.97
C MET A 1 18.75 -4.00 1.94
N ASN A 2 18.23 -4.66 2.98
CA ASN A 2 18.13 -6.12 2.95
C ASN A 2 16.98 -6.56 2.02
N GLU A 3 16.95 -7.84 1.61
CA GLU A 3 15.93 -8.36 0.68
C GLU A 3 14.49 -8.32 1.25
N LYS A 4 14.32 -8.20 2.57
CA LYS A 4 13.00 -8.01 3.20
C LYS A 4 12.50 -6.57 3.00
N ASP A 5 13.38 -5.59 3.21
CA ASP A 5 13.06 -4.18 3.02
C ASP A 5 12.74 -3.87 1.55
N LYS A 6 13.50 -4.46 0.63
CA LYS A 6 13.27 -4.37 -0.81
C LYS A 6 11.89 -4.89 -1.20
N ARG A 7 11.54 -6.11 -0.76
CA ARG A 7 10.22 -6.69 -0.98
C ARG A 7 9.10 -5.83 -0.40
N GLY A 8 9.34 -5.20 0.76
CA GLY A 8 8.36 -4.29 1.33
C GLY A 8 8.09 -3.06 0.46
N ALA A 9 9.14 -2.45 -0.09
CA ALA A 9 8.99 -1.35 -1.04
C ALA A 9 8.29 -1.80 -2.34
N GLU A 10 8.62 -2.98 -2.86
CA GLU A 10 7.96 -3.57 -4.03
C GLU A 10 6.46 -3.78 -3.79
N THR A 11 6.07 -4.30 -2.62
CA THR A 11 4.65 -4.46 -2.26
C THR A 11 3.89 -3.13 -2.22
N ILE A 12 4.52 -2.04 -1.75
CA ILE A 12 3.89 -0.70 -1.77
C ILE A 12 3.66 -0.24 -3.20
N ILE A 13 4.63 -0.44 -4.08
CA ILE A 13 4.50 -0.11 -5.52
C ILE A 13 3.35 -0.90 -6.15
N ASP A 14 3.20 -2.18 -5.80
CA ASP A 14 2.09 -3.00 -6.29
C ASP A 14 0.73 -2.47 -5.84
N TYR A 15 0.60 -1.97 -4.60
CA TYR A 15 -0.63 -1.32 -4.16
C TYR A 15 -0.93 -0.05 -4.99
N CYS A 16 0.08 0.78 -5.26
CA CYS A 16 -0.09 1.95 -6.12
C CYS A 16 -0.54 1.57 -7.54
N ASN A 17 0.06 0.53 -8.12
CA ASN A 17 -0.31 0.03 -9.44
C ASN A 17 -1.76 -0.47 -9.46
N ARG A 18 -2.20 -1.19 -8.42
CA ARG A 18 -3.59 -1.65 -8.30
C ARG A 18 -4.59 -0.50 -8.24
N ILE A 19 -4.28 0.58 -7.51
CA ILE A 19 -5.13 1.79 -7.50
C ILE A 19 -5.20 2.37 -8.92
N ASN A 20 -4.06 2.48 -9.59
CA ASN A 20 -3.99 3.00 -10.96
C ASN A 20 -4.81 2.13 -11.93
N ASP A 21 -4.81 0.81 -11.78
CA ASP A 21 -5.62 -0.10 -12.59
C ASP A 21 -7.13 0.14 -12.38
N TYR A 22 -7.56 0.38 -11.14
CA TYR A 22 -8.94 0.75 -10.85
C TYR A 22 -9.31 2.11 -11.46
N LEU A 23 -8.40 3.10 -11.36
CA LEU A 23 -8.59 4.43 -11.97
C LEU A 23 -8.73 4.36 -13.50
N ASN A 24 -7.81 3.65 -14.14
CA ASN A 24 -7.78 3.52 -15.60
C ASN A 24 -8.92 2.68 -16.17
N ARG A 25 -9.56 1.82 -15.36
CA ARG A 25 -10.71 1.02 -15.82
C ARG A 25 -11.86 1.89 -16.35
N PHE A 26 -12.00 3.10 -15.82
CA PHE A 26 -13.03 4.06 -16.20
C PHE A 26 -12.42 5.37 -16.70
N ASP A 27 -11.22 5.32 -17.30
CA ASP A 27 -10.50 6.47 -17.85
C ASP A 27 -10.34 7.64 -16.85
N ASP A 28 -10.19 7.34 -15.56
CA ASP A 28 -10.12 8.32 -14.47
C ASP A 28 -11.34 9.29 -14.43
N ASP A 29 -12.52 8.80 -14.85
CA ASP A 29 -13.74 9.58 -14.84
C ASP A 29 -14.26 9.76 -13.40
N LYS A 30 -14.21 11.01 -12.94
CA LYS A 30 -14.66 11.41 -11.60
C LYS A 30 -16.15 11.18 -11.38
N GLU A 31 -17.00 11.41 -12.37
CA GLU A 31 -18.46 11.25 -12.22
C GLU A 31 -18.82 9.76 -12.07
N ILE A 32 -18.12 8.88 -12.81
CA ILE A 32 -18.25 7.43 -12.64
C ILE A 32 -17.77 7.01 -11.24
N TYR A 33 -16.62 7.50 -10.79
CA TYR A 33 -16.14 7.24 -9.42
C TYR A 33 -17.15 7.68 -8.35
N MET A 34 -17.69 8.89 -8.48
CA MET A 34 -18.60 9.43 -7.47
C MET A 34 -19.95 8.70 -7.45
N SER A 35 -20.42 8.21 -8.60
CA SER A 35 -21.72 7.53 -8.73
C SER A 35 -21.67 6.02 -8.46
N ASP A 36 -20.54 5.35 -8.67
CA ASP A 36 -20.38 3.91 -8.45
C ASP A 36 -19.81 3.59 -7.05
N SER A 37 -20.65 3.03 -6.17
CA SER A 37 -20.23 2.64 -4.82
C SER A 37 -19.22 1.50 -4.81
N LEU A 38 -19.34 0.53 -5.71
CA LEU A 38 -18.43 -0.63 -5.74
C LEU A 38 -17.03 -0.20 -6.18
N TYR A 39 -16.94 0.75 -7.11
CA TYR A 39 -15.68 1.32 -7.53
C TYR A 39 -15.01 2.10 -6.38
N LYS A 40 -15.75 2.93 -5.66
CA LYS A 40 -15.24 3.60 -4.44
C LYS A 40 -14.74 2.60 -3.40
N ASP A 41 -15.53 1.57 -3.13
CA ASP A 41 -15.19 0.56 -2.13
C ASP A 41 -13.94 -0.24 -2.54
N ALA A 42 -13.78 -0.54 -3.83
CA ALA A 42 -12.58 -1.18 -4.34
C ALA A 42 -11.33 -0.32 -4.14
N CYS A 43 -11.38 0.97 -4.51
CA CYS A 43 -10.27 1.90 -4.28
C CYS A 43 -9.97 2.06 -2.78
N ALA A 44 -11.01 2.23 -1.95
CA ALA A 44 -10.87 2.39 -0.52
C ALA A 44 -10.22 1.15 0.13
N LEU A 45 -10.62 -0.05 -0.27
CA LEU A 45 -10.04 -1.29 0.23
C LEU A 45 -8.53 -1.38 -0.05
N VAL A 46 -8.09 -1.03 -1.27
CA VAL A 46 -6.66 -1.03 -1.61
C VAL A 46 -5.88 -0.03 -0.75
N ILE A 47 -6.44 1.16 -0.52
CA ILE A 47 -5.82 2.19 0.33
C ILE A 47 -5.70 1.71 1.78
N ILE A 48 -6.74 1.08 2.32
CA ILE A 48 -6.72 0.51 3.68
C ILE A 48 -5.63 -0.55 3.80
N GLN A 49 -5.59 -1.51 2.86
CA GLN A 49 -4.58 -2.58 2.83
C GLN A 49 -3.15 -2.00 2.75
N MET A 50 -2.95 -0.97 1.93
CA MET A 50 -1.66 -0.29 1.82
C MET A 50 -1.26 0.38 3.15
N GLY A 51 -2.21 1.02 3.83
CA GLY A 51 -1.99 1.65 5.13
C GLY A 51 -1.61 0.64 6.22
N GLU A 52 -2.34 -0.47 6.32
CA GLU A 52 -2.04 -1.57 7.24
C GLU A 52 -0.64 -2.14 6.97
N PHE A 53 -0.33 -2.41 5.69
CA PHE A 53 0.97 -2.90 5.30
C PHE A 53 2.11 -1.93 5.63
N ALA A 54 1.91 -0.63 5.40
CA ALA A 54 2.93 0.39 5.67
C ALA A 54 3.26 0.48 7.17
N ILE A 55 2.26 0.34 8.04
CA ILE A 55 2.45 0.27 9.50
C ILE A 55 3.28 -0.96 9.87
N ASP A 56 2.90 -2.13 9.37
CA ASP A 56 3.62 -3.38 9.63
C ASP A 56 5.07 -3.31 9.12
N PHE A 57 5.28 -2.72 7.95
CA PHE A 57 6.60 -2.50 7.37
C PHE A 57 7.46 -1.59 8.25
N GLN A 58 6.92 -0.44 8.69
CA GLN A 58 7.61 0.49 9.58
C GLN A 58 7.99 -0.18 10.91
N MET A 59 7.07 -0.90 11.53
CA MET A 59 7.32 -1.59 12.80
C MET A 59 8.43 -2.64 12.66
N ASN A 60 8.40 -3.44 11.59
CA ASN A 60 9.44 -4.43 11.29
C ASN A 60 10.79 -3.79 11.03
N PHE A 61 10.82 -2.67 10.30
CA PHE A 61 12.05 -1.95 9.98
C PHE A 61 12.72 -1.39 11.25
N LEU A 62 11.94 -0.72 12.11
CA LEU A 62 12.42 -0.17 13.37
C LEU A 62 12.91 -1.27 14.32
N ARG A 63 12.16 -2.38 14.43
CA ARG A 63 12.55 -3.53 15.24
C ARG A 63 13.90 -4.10 14.79
N ASN A 64 14.09 -4.31 13.50
CA ASN A 64 15.36 -4.79 12.96
C ASN A 64 16.51 -3.83 13.29
N MET A 65 16.27 -2.51 13.23
CA MET A 65 17.27 -1.53 13.65
C MET A 65 17.60 -1.59 15.14
N MET A 66 16.62 -1.80 16.02
CA MET A 66 16.87 -1.95 17.46
C MET A 66 17.68 -3.22 17.76
N GLU A 67 17.31 -4.35 17.14
CA GLU A 67 18.01 -5.63 17.29
C GLU A 67 19.48 -5.52 16.81
N LEU A 68 19.73 -4.83 15.69
CA LEU A 68 21.09 -4.59 15.18
C LEU A 68 21.94 -3.69 16.08
N ASN A 69 21.32 -2.78 16.83
CA ASN A 69 22.01 -1.84 17.71
C ASN A 69 22.14 -2.35 19.15
N GLY A 70 21.70 -3.58 19.44
CA GLY A 70 21.81 -4.18 20.78
C GLY A 70 20.98 -3.46 21.86
N VAL A 71 19.98 -2.68 21.45
CA VAL A 71 19.04 -2.02 22.36
C VAL A 71 17.82 -2.93 22.46
N SER A 72 17.82 -3.83 23.45
CA SER A 72 16.69 -4.72 23.76
C SER A 72 15.58 -3.99 24.53
#